data_AF-A0A7Z1N3X5-F1
#
_entry.id   AF-A0A7Z1N3X5-F1
#
_cell.length_a   1.000
_cell.length_b   1.000
_cell.length_c   1.000
_cell.angle_alpha   90.00
_cell.angle_beta   90.00
_cell.angle_gamma   90.00
#
_symmetry.space_group_name_H-M   'P 1'
#
loop_
_entity.id
_entity.type
_entity.pdbx_description
1 polymer ?
#
loop_
_entity_poly.entity_id
_entity_poly.type
_entity_poly.pdbx_seq_one_letter_code
_entity_poly.pdbx_strand_id
1 'polypeptide(L)'
;IHGIGDALKMAHRRQSSQNVIDNLQHHQAVGEAFGYYFDAQGQIVHKVKTIGLQLEDLENKDFIFAVAGGQSKGEAIKAYLSIAPENTVLITDEAAAKVILQ
;
A
#
# COMPACT_ATOMS: atom_id res chain seq x y z
N ILE A 1 -1.13 12.41 6.24
CA ILE A 1 -2.00 12.04 5.09
C ILE A 1 -1.13 11.33 4.07
N HIS A 2 -1.57 10.20 3.53
CA HIS A 2 -0.82 9.46 2.50
C HIS A 2 -1.78 8.73 1.55
N GLY A 3 -1.24 8.21 0.45
CA GLY A 3 -1.99 7.42 -0.52
C GLY A 3 -1.56 5.96 -0.55
N ILE A 4 -2.43 5.12 -1.12
CA ILE A 4 -2.18 3.70 -1.36
C ILE A 4 -2.17 3.45 -2.87
N GLY A 5 -1.16 2.71 -3.33
CA GLY A 5 -0.92 2.39 -4.73
C GLY A 5 -1.03 0.90 -5.00
N ASP A 6 -1.31 0.57 -6.26
CA ASP A 6 -1.10 -0.78 -6.81
C ASP A 6 0.41 -1.02 -6.94
N ALA A 7 0.89 -2.16 -6.43
CA ALA A 7 2.32 -2.46 -6.34
C ALA A 7 3.04 -2.36 -7.69
N LEU A 8 2.55 -3.03 -8.73
CA LEU A 8 3.23 -3.05 -10.03
C LEU A 8 3.14 -1.70 -10.74
N LYS A 9 1.96 -1.05 -10.70
CA LYS A 9 1.83 0.30 -11.26
C LYS A 9 2.79 1.28 -10.58
N MET A 10 2.98 1.17 -9.27
CA MET A 10 3.92 2.00 -8.51
C MET A 10 5.37 1.70 -8.86
N ALA A 11 5.74 0.42 -8.97
CA ALA A 11 7.08 0.00 -9.34
C ALA A 11 7.48 0.51 -10.74
N HIS A 12 6.57 0.37 -11.72
CA HIS A 12 6.77 0.89 -13.08
C HIS A 12 6.85 2.42 -13.10
N ARG A 13 5.94 3.12 -12.40
CA ARG A 13 5.95 4.59 -12.31
C ARG A 13 7.26 5.13 -11.73
N ARG A 14 7.87 4.38 -10.81
CA ARG A 14 9.16 4.72 -10.18
C ARG A 14 10.39 4.22 -10.96
N GLN A 15 10.19 3.63 -12.14
CA GLN A 15 11.28 3.08 -12.96
C GLN A 15 12.13 2.06 -12.19
N SER A 16 11.46 1.22 -11.39
CA SER A 16 12.13 0.16 -10.64
C SER A 16 12.85 -0.81 -11.58
N SER A 17 13.95 -1.40 -11.13
CA SER A 17 14.69 -2.36 -11.94
C SER A 17 13.86 -3.61 -12.23
N GLN A 18 14.19 -4.33 -13.31
CA GLN A 18 13.50 -5.56 -13.67
C GLN A 18 13.54 -6.58 -12.53
N ASN A 19 14.67 -6.72 -11.84
CA ASN A 19 14.80 -7.60 -10.67
C ASN A 19 13.80 -7.26 -9.56
N VAL A 20 13.50 -5.98 -9.33
CA VAL A 20 12.49 -5.57 -8.34
C VAL A 20 11.11 -5.92 -8.84
N ILE A 21 10.79 -5.64 -10.11
CA ILE A 21 9.49 -5.98 -10.71
C ILE A 21 9.24 -7.49 -10.62
N ASP A 22 10.23 -8.30 -11.01
CA ASP A 22 10.15 -9.77 -10.97
C ASP A 22 9.95 -10.27 -9.53
N ASN A 23 10.65 -9.67 -8.56
CA ASN A 23 10.48 -10.00 -7.15
C ASN A 23 9.06 -9.68 -6.65
N LEU A 24 8.52 -8.51 -7.01
CA LEU A 24 7.15 -8.11 -6.65
C LEU A 24 6.11 -9.05 -7.26
N GLN A 25 6.30 -9.46 -8.53
CA GLN A 25 5.42 -10.42 -9.18
C GLN A 25 5.50 -11.81 -8.55
N HIS A 26 6.72 -12.28 -8.24
CA HIS A 26 6.95 -13.60 -7.64
C HIS A 26 6.25 -13.74 -6.28
N HIS A 27 6.31 -12.69 -5.46
CA HIS A 27 5.67 -12.66 -4.13
C HIS A 27 4.25 -12.08 -4.17
N GLN A 28 3.67 -11.91 -5.36
CA GLN A 28 2.28 -11.46 -5.54
C GLN A 28 1.97 -10.15 -4.79
N ALA A 29 2.90 -9.19 -4.82
CA ALA A 29 2.69 -7.89 -4.20
C ALA A 29 1.46 -7.21 -4.82
N VAL A 30 0.53 -6.76 -3.97
CA VAL A 30 -0.73 -6.15 -4.40
C VAL A 30 -0.75 -4.65 -4.16
N GLY A 31 -0.06 -4.17 -3.11
CA GLY A 31 -0.12 -2.78 -2.69
C GLY A 31 1.22 -2.14 -2.40
N GLU A 32 1.22 -0.81 -2.38
CA GLU A 32 2.36 0.02 -1.99
C GLU A 32 1.91 1.23 -1.16
N ALA A 33 2.68 1.52 -0.10
CA ALA A 33 2.61 2.76 0.66
C ALA A 33 4.01 3.08 1.25
N PHE A 34 4.41 4.36 1.26
CA PHE A 34 5.70 4.82 1.83
C PHE A 34 6.97 4.14 1.29
N GLY A 35 6.93 3.51 0.12
CA GLY A 35 8.04 2.71 -0.41
C GLY A 35 8.04 1.24 0.03
N TYR A 36 7.03 0.82 0.80
CA TYR A 36 6.80 -0.56 1.22
C TYR A 36 5.83 -1.19 0.26
N TYR A 37 6.21 -2.34 -0.29
CA TYR A 37 5.36 -3.19 -1.08
C TYR A 37 4.95 -4.39 -0.25
N PHE A 38 3.68 -4.76 -0.33
CA PHE A 38 3.11 -5.83 0.47
C PHE A 38 2.18 -6.73 -0.34
N ASP A 39 2.11 -7.99 0.07
CA ASP A 39 1.20 -8.99 -0.49
C ASP A 39 -0.23 -8.82 0.02
N ALA A 40 -1.16 -9.67 -0.41
CA ALA A 40 -2.57 -9.61 -0.02
C ALA A 40 -2.82 -9.87 1.49
N GLN A 41 -1.84 -10.43 2.19
CA GLN A 41 -1.87 -10.67 3.63
C GLN A 41 -1.20 -9.53 4.41
N GLY A 42 -0.73 -8.49 3.73
CA GLY A 42 -0.03 -7.36 4.35
C GLY A 42 1.44 -7.66 4.65
N GLN A 43 1.99 -8.81 4.26
CA GLN A 43 3.40 -9.11 4.50
C GLN A 43 4.28 -8.23 3.60
N ILE A 44 5.31 -7.64 4.18
CA ILE A 44 6.24 -6.78 3.44
C ILE A 44 7.10 -7.64 2.51
N VAL A 45 6.93 -7.43 1.20
CA VAL A 45 7.68 -8.11 0.13
C VAL A 45 8.98 -7.36 -0.18
N HIS A 46 8.90 -6.03 -0.25
CA HIS A 46 10.02 -5.19 -0.63
C HIS A 46 9.93 -3.82 0.05
N LYS A 47 11.07 -3.28 0.45
CA LYS A 47 11.18 -1.94 1.02
C LYS A 47 12.19 -1.13 0.22
N VAL A 48 11.72 -0.05 -0.39
CA VAL A 48 12.60 0.95 -0.99
C VAL A 48 13.12 1.86 0.11
N LYS A 49 14.43 2.11 0.12
CA LYS A 49 15.02 3.13 0.98
C LYS A 49 14.60 4.51 0.48
N THR A 50 13.59 5.07 1.13
CA THR A 50 13.12 6.45 0.90
C THR A 50 13.74 7.39 1.94
N ILE A 51 13.85 8.67 1.59
CA ILE A 51 14.18 9.71 2.56
C ILE A 51 12.84 10.26 3.09
N GLY A 52 12.70 10.32 4.41
CA GLY A 52 11.53 10.88 5.07
C GLY A 52 10.73 9.82 5.82
N LEU A 53 9.41 10.00 5.81
CA LEU A 53 8.45 9.23 6.62
C LEU A 53 8.46 7.74 6.25
N GLN A 54 8.64 6.90 7.25
CA GLN A 54 8.58 5.45 7.15
C GLN A 54 7.27 4.90 7.72
N LEU A 55 6.96 3.64 7.44
CA LEU A 55 5.73 3.02 7.92
C LEU A 55 5.72 2.92 9.45
N GLU A 56 6.88 2.64 10.06
CA GLU A 56 7.03 2.52 11.51
C GLU A 56 6.86 3.87 12.23
N ASP A 57 7.09 4.99 11.53
CA ASP A 57 6.86 6.32 12.09
C ASP A 57 5.37 6.62 12.33
N LEU A 58 4.46 5.82 11.77
CA LEU A 58 3.02 5.98 11.94
C LEU A 58 2.54 5.59 13.35
N GLU A 59 3.23 4.68 14.03
CA GLU A 59 2.83 4.19 15.36
C GLU A 59 2.69 5.32 16.40
N ASN A 60 3.45 6.41 16.23
CA ASN A 60 3.48 7.54 17.14
C ASN A 60 2.65 8.74 16.65
N LYS A 61 1.76 8.56 15.66
CA LYS A 61 0.95 9.65 15.10
C LYS A 61 -0.49 9.57 15.60
N ASP A 62 -0.97 10.68 16.14
CA ASP A 62 -2.36 10.79 16.62
C ASP A 62 -3.38 10.72 15.48
N PHE A 63 -3.03 11.28 14.31
CA PHE A 63 -3.95 11.41 13.17
C PHE A 63 -3.34 10.87 11.88
N ILE A 64 -3.83 9.72 11.44
CA ILE A 64 -3.40 9.05 10.21
C ILE A 64 -4.57 9.02 9.25
N PHE A 65 -4.41 9.63 8.09
CA PHE A 65 -5.40 9.62 7.01
C PHE A 65 -4.79 8.92 5.79
N ALA A 66 -5.37 7.79 5.41
CA ALA A 66 -5.08 7.08 4.17
C ALA A 66 -6.14 7.47 3.12
N VAL A 67 -5.71 7.90 1.94
CA VAL A 67 -6.61 8.36 0.88
C VAL A 67 -6.36 7.55 -0.38
N ALA A 68 -7.32 6.71 -0.75
CA ALA A 68 -7.26 5.90 -1.96
C ALA A 68 -8.65 5.47 -2.40
N GLY A 69 -8.88 5.38 -3.71
CA GLY A 69 -10.16 5.00 -4.29
C GLY A 69 -10.00 4.30 -5.64
N GLY A 70 -11.12 3.83 -6.15
CA GLY A 70 -11.25 3.08 -7.39
C GLY A 70 -11.16 1.58 -7.17
N GLN A 71 -12.04 0.84 -7.85
CA GLN A 71 -12.11 -0.62 -7.79
C GLN A 71 -10.74 -1.30 -7.97
N SER A 72 -9.91 -0.80 -8.88
CA SER A 72 -8.57 -1.36 -9.17
C SER A 72 -7.57 -1.30 -7.99
N LYS A 73 -7.89 -0.57 -6.92
CA LYS A 73 -7.05 -0.45 -5.73
C LYS A 73 -7.63 -1.18 -4.51
N GLY A 74 -8.80 -1.80 -4.62
CA GLY A 74 -9.48 -2.42 -3.47
C GLY A 74 -8.59 -3.40 -2.71
N GLU A 75 -7.93 -4.32 -3.42
CA GLU A 75 -6.99 -5.28 -2.81
C GLU A 75 -5.78 -4.60 -2.14
N ALA A 76 -5.20 -3.58 -2.80
CA ALA A 76 -4.09 -2.83 -2.22
C ALA A 76 -4.50 -2.11 -0.93
N ILE A 77 -5.71 -1.55 -0.90
CA ILE A 77 -6.26 -0.88 0.29
C ILE A 77 -6.52 -1.90 1.39
N LYS A 78 -7.17 -3.02 1.08
CA LYS A 78 -7.47 -4.10 2.03
C LYS A 78 -6.19 -4.65 2.66
N ALA A 79 -5.17 -4.91 1.86
CA ALA A 79 -3.87 -5.37 2.34
C ALA A 79 -3.18 -4.34 3.24
N TYR A 80 -3.18 -3.05 2.87
CA TYR A 80 -2.62 -2.00 3.72
C TYR A 80 -3.32 -1.91 5.08
N LEU A 81 -4.67 -1.94 5.10
CA LEU A 81 -5.43 -1.84 6.34
C LEU A 81 -5.14 -2.97 7.32
N SER A 82 -4.69 -4.14 6.84
CA SER A 82 -4.31 -5.26 7.71
C SER A 82 -3.04 -4.99 8.54
N ILE A 83 -2.21 -4.03 8.13
CA ILE A 83 -0.97 -3.63 8.80
C ILE A 83 -0.95 -2.17 9.25
N ALA A 84 -1.98 -1.41 8.93
CA ALA A 84 -2.08 -0.01 9.33
C ALA A 84 -2.36 0.11 10.84
N PRO A 85 -1.87 1.16 11.51
CA PRO A 85 -2.25 1.44 12.88
C PRO A 85 -3.77 1.59 13.04
N GLU A 86 -4.33 1.13 14.15
CA GLU A 86 -5.77 1.08 14.40
C GLU A 86 -6.48 2.45 14.32
N ASN A 87 -5.77 3.53 14.61
CA ASN A 87 -6.29 4.91 14.50
C ASN A 87 -6.25 5.48 13.07
N THR A 88 -5.97 4.65 12.05
CA THR A 88 -5.99 5.06 10.65
C THR A 88 -7.41 5.28 10.16
N VAL A 89 -7.68 6.50 9.69
CA VAL A 89 -8.92 6.85 8.98
C VAL A 89 -8.72 6.65 7.48
N LEU A 90 -9.50 5.75 6.88
CA LEU A 90 -9.57 5.59 5.43
C LEU A 90 -10.57 6.56 4.81
N ILE A 91 -10.12 7.31 3.80
CA ILE A 91 -10.96 8.09 2.90
C ILE A 91 -10.95 7.38 1.55
N THR A 92 -12.11 6.86 1.12
CA THR A 92 -12.25 6.05 -0.09
C THR A 92 -13.60 6.30 -0.80
N ASP A 93 -13.77 5.68 -1.97
CA ASP A 93 -15.02 5.71 -2.74
C ASP A 93 -15.79 4.38 -2.65
N GLU A 94 -17.04 4.38 -3.13
CA GLU A 94 -17.91 3.21 -3.10
C GLU A 94 -17.34 2.02 -3.89
N ALA A 95 -16.64 2.28 -5.00
CA ALA A 95 -16.11 1.24 -5.87
C ALA A 95 -14.99 0.45 -5.19
N ALA A 96 -14.09 1.14 -4.47
CA ALA A 96 -13.09 0.48 -3.63
C ALA A 96 -13.72 -0.18 -2.40
N ALA A 97 -14.67 0.48 -1.73
CA ALA A 97 -15.33 -0.07 -0.55
C ALA A 97 -16.01 -1.43 -0.81
N LYS A 98 -16.66 -1.59 -1.96
CA LYS A 98 -17.27 -2.86 -2.36
C LYS A 98 -16.26 -4.00 -2.48
N VAL A 99 -15.05 -3.74 -2.97
CA VAL A 99 -13.99 -4.75 -3.06
C VAL A 99 -13.44 -5.08 -1.67
N ILE A 100 -13.29 -4.07 -0.80
CA ILE A 100 -12.76 -4.26 0.56
C ILE A 100 -13.70 -5.14 1.41
N LEU A 101 -15.02 -4.98 1.24
CA LEU A 101 -16.06 -5.71 1.98
C LEU A 101 -16.36 -7.13 1.45
N GLN A 102 -15.81 -7.50 0.29
CA GLN A 102 -15.87 -8.86 -0.26
C GLN A 102 -14.79 -9.74 0.36
#